data_AF-A0A8T4TR53-F1
#
_entry.id   AF-A0A8T4TR53-F1
#
_cell.length_a   1.000
_cell.length_b   1.000
_cell.length_c   1.000
_cell.angle_alpha   90.00
_cell.angle_beta   90.00
_cell.angle_gamma   90.00
#
_symmetry.space_group_name_H-M   'P 1'
#
loop_
_entity.id
_entity.type
_entity.pdbx_description
1 polymer ?
#
loop_
_entity_poly.entity_id
_entity_poly.type
_entity_poly.pdbx_seq_one_letter_code
_entity_poly.pdbx_strand_id
1 'polypeptide(L)'
;MKDSQILEFISKVENLKKTKNIDLSSAEDLSIGIMNLVSIEEHLAFSLMKTDDLKYLNLLNSVREIRKSLLQKIVKKPKGEEWCISKHQQKRCLRII
;
A
#
# COMPACT_ATOMS: atom_id res chain seq x y z
N MET A 1 -14.29 7.19 -36.15
CA MET A 1 -14.87 6.03 -35.41
C MET A 1 -14.20 5.76 -34.07
N LYS A 2 -12.87 5.87 -33.91
CA LYS A 2 -12.17 5.63 -32.63
C LYS A 2 -12.46 6.68 -31.54
N ASP A 3 -12.71 7.93 -31.92
CA ASP A 3 -12.89 9.02 -30.94
C ASP A 3 -14.23 8.96 -30.19
N SER A 4 -15.28 8.45 -30.84
CA SER A 4 -16.60 8.26 -30.22
C SER A 4 -16.57 7.18 -29.12
N GLN A 5 -15.81 6.11 -29.33
CA GLN A 5 -15.64 5.05 -28.34
C GLN A 5 -14.82 5.52 -27.13
N ILE A 6 -13.82 6.37 -27.36
CA ILE A 6 -13.02 7.00 -26.29
C ILE A 6 -13.89 7.94 -25.45
N LEU A 7 -14.71 8.77 -26.08
CA LEU A 7 -15.64 9.68 -25.39
C LEU A 7 -16.71 8.93 -24.59
N GLU A 8 -17.24 7.83 -25.13
CA GLU A 8 -18.18 6.97 -24.42
C GLU A 8 -17.54 6.27 -23.21
N PHE A 9 -16.26 5.90 -23.31
CA PHE A 9 -15.51 5.34 -22.20
C PHE A 9 -15.24 6.38 -21.10
N ILE A 10 -14.81 7.59 -21.47
CA ILE A 10 -14.56 8.68 -20.52
C ILE A 10 -15.84 9.04 -19.75
N SER A 11 -16.97 9.17 -20.46
CA SER A 11 -18.26 9.47 -19.81
C SER A 11 -18.74 8.37 -18.86
N LYS A 12 -18.49 7.09 -19.17
CA LYS A 12 -18.75 5.97 -18.23
C LYS A 12 -17.87 6.08 -16.98
N VAL A 13 -16.59 6.41 -17.12
CA VAL A 13 -15.67 6.59 -15.99
C VAL A 13 -16.08 7.77 -15.11
N GLU A 14 -16.46 8.90 -15.70
CA GLU A 14 -16.93 10.08 -14.96
C GLU A 14 -18.23 9.80 -14.19
N ASN A 15 -19.18 9.10 -14.81
CA ASN A 15 -20.42 8.71 -14.14
C ASN A 15 -20.16 7.75 -12.97
N LEU A 16 -19.19 6.84 -13.10
CA LEU A 16 -18.79 5.94 -11.99
C LEU A 16 -18.11 6.70 -10.85
N LYS A 17 -17.26 7.69 -11.14
CA LYS A 17 -16.65 8.56 -10.12
C LYS A 17 -17.71 9.34 -9.34
N LYS A 18 -18.69 9.93 -10.04
CA LYS A 18 -19.77 10.72 -9.42
C LYS A 18 -20.75 9.87 -8.60
N THR A 19 -21.10 8.68 -9.08
CA THR A 19 -22.13 7.83 -8.43
C THR A 19 -21.64 7.07 -7.21
N LYS A 20 -20.35 6.70 -7.15
CA LYS A 20 -19.81 5.89 -6.06
C LYS A 20 -18.89 6.64 -5.08
N ASN A 21 -18.67 7.94 -5.29
CA ASN A 21 -17.77 8.77 -4.46
C ASN A 21 -16.43 8.06 -4.19
N ILE A 22 -15.88 7.40 -5.21
CA ILE A 22 -14.64 6.62 -5.10
C ILE A 22 -13.49 7.60 -5.19
N ASP A 23 -12.97 7.98 -4.02
CA ASP A 23 -11.72 8.73 -3.96
C ASP A 23 -10.54 7.77 -4.19
N LEU A 24 -9.97 7.87 -5.39
CA LEU A 24 -8.80 7.09 -5.80
C LEU A 24 -7.51 7.66 -5.19
N SER A 25 -7.46 8.98 -4.97
CA SER A 25 -6.26 9.68 -4.51
C SER A 25 -5.86 9.20 -3.11
N SER A 26 -6.80 9.17 -2.18
CA SER A 26 -6.52 8.73 -0.80
C SER A 26 -6.12 7.26 -0.71
N ALA A 27 -6.65 6.40 -1.59
CA ALA A 27 -6.26 4.99 -1.64
C ALA A 27 -4.83 4.81 -2.18
N GLU A 28 -4.45 5.61 -3.18
CA GLU A 28 -3.08 5.65 -3.71
C GLU A 28 -2.09 6.16 -2.65
N ASP A 29 -2.39 7.30 -2.01
CA ASP A 29 -1.56 7.88 -0.94
C ASP A 29 -1.37 6.90 0.23
N LEU A 30 -2.44 6.21 0.62
CA LEU A 30 -2.38 5.16 1.64
C LEU A 30 -1.48 4.00 1.21
N SER A 31 -1.53 3.59 -0.05
CA SER A 31 -0.68 2.52 -0.58
C SER A 31 0.81 2.91 -0.57
N ILE A 32 1.14 4.14 -0.95
CA ILE A 32 2.49 4.70 -0.92
C ILE A 32 2.99 4.79 0.52
N GLY A 33 2.14 5.27 1.44
CA GLY A 33 2.46 5.34 2.87
C GLY A 33 2.81 3.96 3.45
N ILE A 34 2.03 2.92 3.12
CA ILE A 34 2.32 1.54 3.56
C ILE A 34 3.63 1.03 2.96
N MET A 35 3.89 1.31 1.68
CA MET A 35 5.14 0.94 1.03
C MET A 35 6.35 1.59 1.75
N ASN A 36 6.26 2.87 2.11
CA ASN A 36 7.32 3.56 2.86
C ASN A 36 7.56 2.96 4.24
N LEU A 37 6.50 2.52 4.95
CA LEU A 37 6.63 1.84 6.23
C LEU A 37 7.37 0.49 6.10
N VAL A 38 7.15 -0.25 5.00
CA VAL A 38 7.92 -1.48 4.72
C VAL A 38 9.41 -1.17 4.53
N SER A 39 9.75 -0.08 3.85
CA SER A 39 11.15 0.36 3.69
C SER A 39 11.81 0.70 5.01
N ILE A 40 11.08 1.38 5.91
CA ILE A 40 11.56 1.71 7.25
C ILE A 40 11.76 0.44 8.07
N GLU A 41 10.86 -0.55 8.00
CA GLU A 41 11.05 -1.85 8.66
C GLU A 41 12.34 -2.54 8.21
N GLU A 42 12.63 -2.53 6.90
CA GLU A 42 13.86 -3.13 6.38
C GLU A 42 15.11 -2.39 6.87
N HIS A 43 15.09 -1.06 6.84
CA HIS A 43 16.19 -0.25 7.34
C HIS A 43 16.43 -0.48 8.84
N LEU A 44 15.39 -0.53 9.65
CA LEU A 44 15.49 -0.80 11.09
C LEU A 44 16.01 -2.22 11.36
N ALA A 45 15.61 -3.20 10.56
CA ALA A 45 16.14 -4.56 10.66
C ALA A 45 17.65 -4.60 10.34
N PHE A 46 18.09 -3.88 9.30
CA PHE A 46 19.53 -3.78 9.00
C PHE A 46 20.31 -3.03 10.07
N SER A 47 19.75 -1.95 10.63
CA SER A 47 20.35 -1.22 11.75
C SER A 47 20.51 -2.12 12.98
N LEU A 48 19.47 -2.88 13.32
CA LEU A 48 19.53 -3.88 14.41
C LEU A 48 20.66 -4.88 14.16
N MET A 49 20.72 -5.49 12.97
CA MET A 49 21.77 -6.48 12.65
C MET A 49 23.19 -5.91 12.69
N LYS A 50 23.36 -4.60 12.46
CA LYS A 50 24.67 -3.93 12.48
C LYS A 50 25.08 -3.44 13.85
N THR A 51 24.12 -3.07 14.70
CA THR A 51 24.38 -2.42 15.99
C THR A 51 24.11 -3.30 17.20
N ASP A 52 23.37 -4.40 17.02
CA ASP A 52 22.84 -5.27 18.07
C ASP A 52 22.03 -4.52 19.16
N ASP A 53 21.61 -3.29 18.88
CA ASP A 53 20.84 -2.48 19.82
C ASP A 53 19.34 -2.82 19.73
N LEU A 54 18.82 -3.39 20.82
CA LEU A 54 17.41 -3.76 21.01
C LEU A 54 16.44 -2.57 20.84
N LYS A 55 16.90 -1.33 20.93
CA LYS A 55 16.09 -0.14 20.63
C LYS A 55 15.52 -0.18 19.20
N TYR A 56 16.31 -0.65 18.23
CA TYR A 56 15.85 -0.77 16.84
C TYR A 56 14.78 -1.86 16.69
N LEU A 57 14.85 -2.93 17.49
CA LEU A 57 13.83 -3.97 17.53
C LEU A 57 12.49 -3.45 18.06
N ASN A 58 12.53 -2.63 19.12
CA ASN A 58 11.33 -2.00 19.66
C ASN A 58 10.69 -1.04 18.65
N LEU A 59 11.51 -0.22 17.98
CA LEU A 59 11.02 0.70 16.95
C LEU A 59 10.45 -0.07 15.74
N LEU A 60 11.09 -1.15 15.32
CA LEU A 60 10.62 -2.04 14.26
C LEU A 60 9.23 -2.60 14.57
N ASN A 61 9.00 -3.04 15.81
CA ASN A 61 7.71 -3.57 16.24
C ASN A 61 6.62 -2.49 16.20
N SER A 62 6.91 -1.27 16.65
CA SER A 62 5.97 -0.14 16.56
C SER A 62 5.59 0.18 15.11
N VAL A 63 6.57 0.22 14.21
CA VAL A 63 6.32 0.47 12.77
C VAL A 63 5.47 -0.67 12.17
N ARG A 64 5.72 -1.92 12.57
CA ARG A 64 4.90 -3.08 12.15
C ARG A 64 3.44 -2.97 12.52
N GLU A 65 3.14 -2.52 13.73
CA GLU A 65 1.75 -2.37 14.16
C GLU A 65 1.03 -1.27 13.37
N ILE A 66 1.71 -0.14 13.11
CA ILE A 66 1.19 0.92 12.23
C ILE A 66 0.91 0.34 10.85
N ARG A 67 1.86 -0.38 10.25
CA ARG A 67 1.67 -0.99 8.93
C ARG A 67 0.49 -1.95 8.89
N LYS A 68 0.33 -2.83 9.88
CA LYS A 68 -0.80 -3.77 9.97
C LYS A 68 -2.13 -3.02 10.01
N SER A 69 -2.24 -2.00 10.86
CA SER A 69 -3.47 -1.22 11.00
C SER A 69 -3.88 -0.50 9.72
N LEU A 70 -2.90 0.02 8.96
CA LEU A 70 -3.15 0.66 7.67
C LEU A 70 -3.48 -0.37 6.57
N LEU A 71 -2.81 -1.53 6.56
CA LEU A 71 -3.08 -2.58 5.57
C LEU A 71 -4.49 -3.16 5.69
N GLN A 72 -5.05 -3.21 6.90
CA GLN A 72 -6.46 -3.60 7.14
C GLN A 72 -7.47 -2.67 6.47
N LYS A 73 -7.11 -1.39 6.21
CA LYS A 73 -7.98 -0.45 5.50
C LYS A 73 -8.08 -0.77 4.01
N ILE A 74 -7.03 -1.33 3.42
CA ILE A 74 -6.97 -1.72 2.00
C ILE A 74 -7.52 -3.14 1.81
N VAL A 75 -7.00 -4.10 2.57
CA VAL A 75 -7.35 -5.52 2.41
C VAL A 75 -8.48 -5.87 3.37
N LYS A 76 -9.72 -5.72 2.89
CA LYS A 76 -10.92 -6.06 3.66
C LYS A 76 -11.20 -7.56 3.56
N LYS A 77 -11.11 -8.27 4.69
CA LYS A 77 -11.37 -9.73 4.83
C LYS A 77 -10.45 -10.60 3.94
N PRO A 78 -9.13 -10.60 4.18
CA PRO A 78 -8.20 -11.46 3.43
C PRO A 78 -8.59 -12.94 3.60
N LYS A 79 -8.74 -13.67 2.49
CA LYS A 79 -8.82 -15.13 2.48
C LYS A 79 -7.46 -15.73 2.16
N GLY A 80 -6.96 -16.60 3.04
CA GLY A 80 -5.69 -17.31 2.83
C GLY A 80 -4.51 -16.36 2.62
N GLU A 81 -3.86 -16.45 1.46
CA GLU A 81 -2.62 -15.73 1.16
C GLU A 81 -2.79 -14.28 0.68
N GLU A 82 -4.01 -13.78 0.50
CA GLU A 82 -4.25 -12.40 -0.01
C GLU A 82 -3.48 -11.36 0.81
N TRP A 83 -3.46 -11.51 2.13
CA TRP A 83 -2.68 -10.65 3.02
C TRP A 83 -1.17 -10.71 2.76
N CYS A 84 -0.65 -11.92 2.52
CA CYS A 84 0.77 -12.16 2.24
C CYS A 84 1.17 -11.69 0.84
N ILE A 85 0.27 -11.80 -0.13
CA ILE A 85 0.50 -11.32 -1.50
C ILE A 85 0.54 -9.80 -1.50
N SER A 86 -0.40 -9.12 -0.83
CA SER A 86 -0.42 -7.65 -0.76
C SER A 86 0.87 -7.07 -0.16
N LYS A 87 1.37 -7.63 0.95
CA LYS A 87 2.64 -7.17 1.55
C LYS A 87 3.85 -7.39 0.63
N HIS A 88 3.92 -8.52 -0.08
CA HIS A 88 5.05 -8.83 -0.95
C HIS A 88 5.02 -7.99 -2.23
N GLN A 89 3.82 -7.76 -2.76
CA GLN A 89 3.62 -6.91 -3.93
C GLN A 89 4.05 -5.47 -3.65
N GLN A 90 3.64 -4.89 -2.51
CA GLN A 90 4.05 -3.54 -2.10
C GLN A 90 5.58 -3.40 -2.00
N LYS A 91 6.24 -4.39 -1.40
CA LYS A 91 7.71 -4.46 -1.30
C LYS A 91 8.41 -4.58 -2.67
N ARG A 92 7.79 -5.25 -3.64
CA ARG A 92 8.33 -5.36 -5.02
C ARG A 92 8.15 -4.06 -5.79
N CYS A 93 6.96 -3.45 -5.71
CA CYS A 93 6.65 -2.20 -6.42
C CYS A 93 7.58 -1.06 -6.00
N LEU A 94 7.96 -0.97 -4.72
CA LEU A 94 8.85 0.09 -4.24
C LEU A 94 10.28 0.03 -4.83
N ARG A 95 10.68 -1.13 -5.37
CA ARG A 95 12.00 -1.30 -6.02
C ARG A 95 12.01 -1.02 -7.52
N ILE A 96 10.83 -0.84 -8.12
CA ILE A 96 10.66 -0.58 -9.55
C ILE A 96 10.52 0.92 -9.83
N ILE A 97 10.09 1.69 -8.81
CA ILE A 97 10.08 3.16 -8.82
C ILE A 97 11.52 3.66 -8.73
#